data_AF-A0AB39VYT4-F1
#
_entry.id   AF-A0AB39VYT4-F1
#
_cell.length_a   1.000
_cell.length_b   1.000
_cell.length_c   1.000
_cell.angle_alpha   90.00
_cell.angle_beta   90.00
_cell.angle_gamma   90.00
#
_symmetry.space_group_name_H-M   'P 1'
#
loop_
_entity.id
_entity.type
_entity.pdbx_description
1 polymer ?
#
loop_
_entity_poly.entity_id
_entity_poly.type
_entity_poly.pdbx_seq_one_letter_code
_entity_poly.pdbx_strand_id
1 'polypeptide(L)'
;MADKAIAKSFLQKLKQIIKVWGIIFSNRPKNSIQNLADLSITAKMREEIIFNLEIDDYSEGPLEETQQGGAEMWVFGKTIKGQQIYIKLTISKITDQAICISFHKAEFPMEFPLKD
;
A
#
# COMPACT_ATOMS: atom_id res chain seq x y z
N MET A 1 -12.70 -3.80 -12.15
CA MET A 1 -12.82 -3.77 -10.67
C MET A 1 -12.39 -5.14 -10.16
N ALA A 2 -11.47 -5.21 -9.20
CA ALA A 2 -11.16 -6.51 -8.57
C ALA A 2 -12.39 -7.05 -7.86
N ASP A 3 -12.56 -8.37 -7.91
CA ASP A 3 -13.42 -9.07 -6.96
C ASP A 3 -12.87 -8.87 -5.53
N LYS A 4 -13.76 -8.56 -4.56
CA LYS A 4 -13.46 -8.43 -3.12
C LYS A 4 -12.64 -9.62 -2.61
N ALA A 5 -12.88 -10.81 -3.14
CA ALA A 5 -12.12 -12.02 -2.81
C ALA A 5 -10.64 -11.95 -3.23
N ILE A 6 -10.35 -11.41 -4.42
CA ILE A 6 -8.97 -11.32 -4.95
C ILE A 6 -8.18 -10.28 -4.16
N ALA A 7 -8.77 -9.09 -3.94
CA ALA A 7 -8.14 -8.04 -3.12
C ALA A 7 -7.86 -8.52 -1.69
N LYS A 8 -8.79 -9.27 -1.09
CA LYS A 8 -8.61 -9.89 0.23
C LYS A 8 -7.48 -10.92 0.24
N SER A 9 -7.40 -11.77 -0.78
CA SER A 9 -6.34 -12.76 -0.92
C SER A 9 -4.95 -12.11 -1.05
N PHE A 10 -4.83 -11.08 -1.89
CA PHE A 10 -3.59 -10.29 -2.00
C PHE A 10 -3.19 -9.71 -0.65
N LEU A 11 -4.11 -9.03 0.03
CA LEU A 11 -3.85 -8.37 1.30
C LEU A 11 -3.42 -9.36 2.40
N GLN A 12 -4.06 -10.55 2.45
CA GLN A 12 -3.67 -11.63 3.35
C GLN A 12 -2.24 -12.13 3.08
N LYS A 13 -1.92 -12.41 1.81
CA LYS A 13 -0.57 -12.83 1.40
C LYS A 13 0.47 -11.76 1.75
N LEU A 14 0.18 -10.50 1.45
CA LEU A 14 1.06 -9.37 1.76
C LEU A 14 1.38 -9.31 3.26
N LYS A 15 0.36 -9.37 4.13
CA LYS A 15 0.55 -9.33 5.58
C LYS A 15 1.40 -10.49 6.09
N GLN A 16 1.24 -11.69 5.54
CA GLN A 16 2.08 -12.84 5.90
C GLN A 16 3.55 -12.60 5.55
N ILE A 17 3.82 -12.08 4.36
CA ILE A 17 5.18 -11.73 3.93
C ILE A 17 5.78 -10.66 4.84
N ILE A 18 5.03 -9.57 5.12
CA ILE A 18 5.49 -8.49 6.00
C ILE A 18 5.82 -9.02 7.40
N LYS A 19 5.01 -9.93 7.93
CA LYS A 19 5.23 -10.53 9.26
C LYS A 19 6.55 -11.31 9.36
N VAL A 20 6.95 -11.99 8.28
CA VAL A 20 8.13 -12.85 8.27
C VAL A 20 9.39 -12.09 7.85
N TRP A 21 9.27 -11.24 6.82
CA TRP A 21 10.41 -10.65 6.11
C TRP A 21 10.47 -9.12 6.20
N GLY A 22 9.45 -8.48 6.76
CA GLY A 22 9.30 -7.03 6.72
C GLY A 22 8.83 -6.52 5.35
N ILE A 23 8.88 -5.20 5.18
CA ILE A 23 8.51 -4.51 3.94
C ILE A 23 9.66 -3.63 3.45
N ILE A 24 9.88 -3.61 2.14
CA ILE A 24 10.85 -2.74 1.49
C ILE A 24 10.13 -1.51 0.93
N PHE A 25 10.75 -0.35 1.05
CA PHE A 25 10.22 0.89 0.47
C PHE A 25 11.05 1.27 -0.76
N SER A 26 10.40 1.45 -1.91
CA SER A 26 11.10 1.85 -3.13
C SER A 26 11.79 3.20 -2.92
N ASN A 27 13.05 3.33 -3.38
CA ASN A 27 13.81 4.57 -3.27
C ASN A 27 13.28 5.64 -4.23
N ARG A 28 12.27 6.39 -3.81
CA ARG A 28 11.59 7.43 -4.60
C ARG A 28 11.20 8.61 -3.72
N PRO A 29 11.05 9.83 -4.29
CA PRO A 29 10.54 10.99 -3.55
C PRO A 29 9.19 10.75 -2.86
N LYS A 30 8.35 9.89 -3.46
CA LYS A 30 7.05 9.48 -2.91
C LYS A 30 7.13 8.67 -1.62
N ASN A 31 8.30 8.16 -1.23
CA ASN A 31 8.54 7.48 0.05
C ASN A 31 9.50 8.26 0.96
N SER A 32 9.74 9.54 0.66
CA SER A 32 10.70 10.37 1.38
C SER A 32 10.32 10.58 2.84
N ILE A 33 11.33 10.82 3.68
CA ILE A 33 11.13 11.17 5.09
C ILE A 33 10.30 12.46 5.23
N GLN A 34 10.44 13.40 4.28
CA GLN A 34 9.65 14.63 4.26
C GLN A 34 8.15 14.34 4.13
N ASN A 35 7.74 13.45 3.22
CA ASN A 35 6.33 13.06 3.10
C ASN A 35 5.78 12.46 4.40
N LEU A 36 6.61 11.68 5.12
CA LEU A 36 6.21 11.12 6.40
C LEU A 36 6.04 12.21 7.45
N ALA A 37 6.97 13.16 7.50
CA ALA A 37 6.91 14.31 8.40
C ALA A 37 5.67 15.19 8.14
N ASP A 38 5.36 15.47 6.86
CA ASP A 38 4.19 16.25 6.45
C ASP A 38 2.87 15.57 6.87
N LEU A 39 2.85 14.23 6.89
CA LEU A 39 1.74 13.42 7.39
C LEU A 39 1.75 13.23 8.91
N SER A 40 2.77 13.73 9.62
CA SER A 40 3.03 13.46 11.04
C SER A 40 3.07 11.96 11.37
N ILE A 41 3.75 11.18 10.52
CA ILE A 41 3.90 9.73 10.59
C ILE A 41 5.39 9.39 10.74
N THR A 42 5.71 8.43 11.60
CA THR A 42 7.07 7.88 11.69
C THR A 42 7.24 6.69 10.73
N ALA A 43 8.48 6.28 10.47
CA ALA A 43 8.75 5.08 9.67
C ALA A 43 8.05 3.83 10.25
N LYS A 44 8.05 3.68 11.58
CA LYS A 44 7.35 2.58 12.27
C LYS A 44 5.84 2.66 12.10
N MET A 45 5.25 3.84 12.27
CA MET A 45 3.81 4.04 12.04
C MET A 45 3.40 3.71 10.61
N ARG A 46 4.24 4.04 9.62
CA ARG A 46 3.99 3.66 8.22
C ARG A 46 3.90 2.15 8.05
N GLU A 47 4.82 1.39 8.63
CA GLU A 47 4.76 -0.08 8.60
C GLU A 47 3.51 -0.62 9.29
N GLU A 48 3.17 -0.08 10.46
CA GLU A 48 1.94 -0.43 11.19
C GLU A 48 0.67 -0.10 10.39
N ILE A 49 0.64 1.04 9.68
CA ILE A 49 -0.48 1.42 8.82
C ILE A 49 -0.67 0.41 7.69
N ILE A 50 0.42 0.04 7.00
CA ILE A 50 0.37 -0.91 5.89
C ILE A 50 -0.03 -2.30 6.40
N PHE A 51 0.52 -2.74 7.53
CA PHE A 51 0.19 -4.03 8.13
C PHE A 51 -1.28 -4.11 8.58
N ASN A 52 -1.87 -2.99 9.00
CA ASN A 52 -3.27 -2.87 9.42
C ASN A 52 -4.18 -2.29 8.33
N LEU A 53 -3.85 -2.45 7.05
CA LEU A 53 -4.79 -2.20 5.97
C LEU A 53 -5.92 -3.23 5.99
N GLU A 54 -7.13 -2.80 5.69
CA GLU A 54 -8.31 -3.65 5.60
C GLU A 54 -8.87 -3.65 4.17
N ILE A 55 -9.86 -4.51 3.92
CA ILE A 55 -10.47 -4.57 2.58
C ILE A 55 -11.20 -3.26 2.24
N ASP A 56 -11.71 -2.56 3.25
CA ASP A 56 -12.37 -1.26 3.14
C ASP A 56 -11.39 -0.13 2.78
N ASP A 57 -10.09 -0.35 2.99
CA ASP A 57 -9.04 0.58 2.56
C ASP A 57 -8.67 0.37 1.08
N TYR A 58 -9.19 -0.66 0.40
CA TYR A 58 -8.90 -0.90 -1.01
C TYR A 58 -9.47 0.23 -1.87
N SER A 59 -8.67 0.69 -2.82
CA SER A 59 -9.05 1.71 -3.79
C SER A 59 -9.02 1.18 -5.22
N GLU A 60 -7.90 0.61 -5.66
CA GLU A 60 -7.71 0.19 -7.05
C GLU A 60 -6.77 -1.03 -7.16
N GLY A 61 -6.97 -1.86 -8.17
CA GLY A 61 -6.16 -3.05 -8.44
C GLY A 61 -7.00 -4.24 -8.89
N PRO A 62 -6.38 -5.39 -9.22
CA PRO A 62 -4.97 -5.47 -9.59
C PRO A 62 -4.69 -4.58 -10.81
N LEU A 63 -3.55 -3.89 -10.78
CA LEU A 63 -3.03 -3.14 -11.92
C LEU A 63 -1.83 -3.90 -12.49
N GLU A 64 -1.63 -3.79 -13.79
CA GLU A 64 -0.40 -4.28 -14.43
C GLU A 64 0.84 -3.65 -13.77
N GLU A 65 1.82 -4.47 -13.38
CA GLU A 65 3.04 -4.01 -12.74
C GLU A 65 4.06 -3.58 -13.81
N THR A 66 4.42 -2.30 -13.82
CA THR A 66 5.31 -1.71 -14.82
C THR A 66 6.50 -0.98 -14.19
N GLN A 67 6.68 -1.07 -12.87
CA GLN A 67 7.57 -0.18 -12.13
C GLN A 67 8.67 -0.91 -11.36
N GLN A 68 8.39 -2.09 -10.78
CA GLN A 68 9.28 -2.78 -9.84
C GLN A 68 9.50 -4.27 -10.18
N GLY A 69 8.96 -4.77 -11.30
CA GLY A 69 9.07 -6.18 -11.68
C GLY A 69 8.24 -7.11 -10.78
N GLY A 70 7.21 -6.57 -10.13
CA GLY A 70 6.28 -7.32 -9.30
C GLY A 70 5.19 -8.03 -10.11
N ALA A 71 4.27 -8.69 -9.41
CA ALA A 71 3.17 -9.38 -10.07
C ALA A 71 2.09 -8.43 -10.58
N GLU A 72 1.56 -7.65 -9.66
CA GLU A 72 0.48 -6.71 -9.84
C GLU A 72 0.72 -5.57 -8.86
N MET A 73 0.24 -4.37 -9.18
CA MET A 73 0.20 -3.26 -8.23
C MET A 73 -1.19 -3.12 -7.63
N TRP A 74 -1.23 -2.83 -6.34
CA TRP A 74 -2.46 -2.65 -5.59
C TRP A 74 -2.42 -1.32 -4.86
N VAL A 75 -3.53 -0.58 -4.95
CA VAL A 75 -3.70 0.74 -4.34
C VAL A 75 -4.68 0.62 -3.19
N PHE A 76 -4.23 1.09 -2.04
CA PHE A 76 -5.02 1.26 -0.85
C PHE A 76 -4.96 2.73 -0.42
N GLY A 77 -5.94 3.16 0.36
CA GLY A 77 -5.91 4.45 1.01
C GLY A 77 -6.36 4.37 2.44
N LYS A 78 -5.83 5.25 3.29
CA LYS A 78 -6.28 5.39 4.69
C LYS A 78 -6.51 6.86 5.00
N THR A 79 -7.55 7.15 5.77
CA THR A 79 -7.78 8.52 6.29
C THR A 79 -7.20 8.61 7.70
N ILE A 80 -6.20 9.46 7.89
CA ILE A 80 -5.55 9.71 9.18
C ILE A 80 -5.58 11.21 9.45
N LYS A 81 -6.17 11.61 10.60
CA LYS A 81 -6.31 13.03 10.98
C LYS A 81 -6.93 13.90 9.87
N GLY A 82 -7.94 13.36 9.17
CA GLY A 82 -8.62 14.04 8.06
C GLY A 82 -7.84 14.10 6.75
N GLN A 83 -6.66 13.47 6.66
CA GLN A 83 -5.87 13.40 5.44
C GLN A 83 -5.96 12.01 4.81
N GLN A 84 -6.29 11.95 3.52
CA GLN A 84 -6.20 10.71 2.75
C GLN A 84 -4.74 10.44 2.39
N ILE A 85 -4.29 9.22 2.67
CA ILE A 85 -2.95 8.72 2.37
C ILE A 85 -3.09 7.69 1.26
N TYR A 86 -2.39 7.90 0.16
CA TYR A 86 -2.26 6.98 -0.95
C TYR A 86 -1.13 5.98 -0.69
N ILE A 87 -1.44 4.70 -0.82
CA ILE A 87 -0.52 3.59 -0.52
C ILE A 87 -0.54 2.63 -1.72
N LYS A 88 0.62 2.44 -2.36
CA LYS A 88 0.78 1.55 -3.50
C LYS A 88 1.73 0.41 -3.18
N LEU A 89 1.26 -0.82 -3.35
CA LEU A 89 1.92 -2.03 -2.87
C LEU A 89 2.08 -3.04 -4.01
N THR A 90 3.12 -3.84 -3.95
CA THR A 90 3.30 -5.02 -4.80
C THR A 90 4.03 -6.12 -4.04
N ILE A 91 4.01 -7.33 -4.60
CA ILE A 91 4.85 -8.45 -4.18
C ILE A 91 5.76 -8.77 -5.37
N SER A 92 7.07 -8.76 -5.13
CA SER A 92 8.10 -9.08 -6.13
C SER A 92 7.93 -10.50 -6.66
N LYS A 93 7.95 -10.71 -7.98
CA LYS A 93 7.96 -12.08 -8.55
C LYS A 93 9.30 -12.80 -8.35
N ILE A 94 10.38 -12.05 -8.12
CA ILE A 94 11.75 -12.58 -8.06
C ILE A 94 12.12 -12.96 -6.62
N THR A 95 11.75 -12.11 -5.67
CA THR A 95 12.18 -12.23 -4.28
C THR A 95 11.05 -12.59 -3.32
N ASP A 96 9.79 -12.62 -3.79
CA ASP A 96 8.58 -12.76 -2.95
C ASP A 96 8.47 -11.73 -1.81
N GLN A 97 9.22 -10.63 -1.90
CA GLN A 97 9.19 -9.57 -0.89
C GLN A 97 8.02 -8.61 -1.11
N ALA A 98 7.48 -8.11 -0.01
CA ALA A 98 6.52 -7.02 0.01
C ALA A 98 7.24 -5.70 -0.29
N ILE A 99 6.74 -4.94 -1.26
CA ILE A 99 7.31 -3.65 -1.66
C ILE A 99 6.23 -2.58 -1.58
N CYS A 100 6.52 -1.54 -0.81
CA CYS A 100 5.78 -0.28 -0.84
C CYS A 100 6.37 0.63 -1.92
N ILE A 101 5.65 0.74 -3.04
CA ILE A 101 6.03 1.57 -4.19
C ILE A 101 5.88 3.05 -3.85
N SER A 102 4.78 3.42 -3.19
CA SER A 102 4.46 4.81 -2.84
C SER A 102 3.67 4.89 -1.52
N PHE A 103 4.03 5.83 -0.65
CA PHE A 103 3.29 6.19 0.57
C PHE A 103 3.31 7.71 0.76
N HIS A 104 2.24 8.40 0.38
CA HIS A 104 2.17 9.86 0.45
C HIS A 104 0.74 10.35 0.62
N LYS A 105 0.55 11.64 0.92
CA LYS A 105 -0.76 12.29 0.87
C LYS A 105 -1.39 12.11 -0.51
N ALA A 106 -2.66 11.73 -0.57
CA ALA A 106 -3.40 11.62 -1.81
C ALA A 106 -3.46 12.98 -2.53
N GLU A 107 -3.18 13.00 -3.83
CA GLU A 107 -3.22 14.21 -4.66
C GLU A 107 -4.64 14.53 -5.13
N PHE A 108 -5.48 13.49 -5.23
CA PHE A 108 -6.88 13.55 -5.61
C PHE A 108 -7.71 12.80 -4.57
N PRO A 109 -9.03 13.09 -4.46
CA PRO A 109 -9.93 12.28 -3.66
C PRO A 109 -9.83 10.81 -4.04
N MET A 110 -9.68 9.94 -3.04
CA MET A 110 -9.64 8.50 -3.23
C MET A 110 -11.04 7.90 -3.14
N GLU A 111 -11.29 6.90 -3.99
CA GLU A 111 -12.50 6.08 -3.95
C GLU A 111 -12.21 4.74 -3.26
N PHE A 112 -13.21 4.21 -2.55
CA PHE A 112 -13.09 2.97 -1.78
C PHE A 112 -14.23 2.02 -2.16
N PRO A 113 -14.17 1.37 -3.34
CA PRO A 113 -15.32 0.64 -3.90
C PRO A 113 -15.71 -0.63 -3.13
N LEU A 114 -14.89 -1.07 -2.19
CA LEU A 114 -15.14 -2.27 -1.36
C LEU A 114 -15.49 -1.94 0.09
N LYS A 115 -15.54 -0.65 0.43
CA LYS A 115 -15.93 -0.15 1.75
C LYS A 115 -17.44 -0.18 1.90
N ASP A 116 -17.90 -0.74 3.01
CA ASP A 116 -19.32 -0.81 3.37
C ASP A 116 -19.85 0.53 3.94
#